data_AF-A0A7S1EEL4-F1
#
_entry.id   AF-A0A7S1EEL4-F1
#
_cell.length_a   1.000
_cell.length_b   1.000
_cell.length_c   1.000
_cell.angle_alpha   90.00
_cell.angle_beta   90.00
_cell.angle_gamma   90.00
#
_symmetry.space_group_name_H-M   'P 1'
#
loop_
_entity.id
_entity.type
_entity.pdbx_description
1 polymer ?
#
loop_
_entity_poly.entity_id
_entity_poly.type
_entity_poly.pdbx_seq_one_letter_code
_entity_poly.pdbx_strand_id
1 'polypeptide(L)'
;DSQPGGDAHGRDTFWYVDAWSARTTWGGSAPPTGCGSYVEDQLCTESVVIPEGQVILLDVSPPRFYLLLIEGTLIFDRKDLHLQVHYVLLRGGHLEIGTELEPFHHKAEITVFGHPKSIELPTFGSKVIACYRCSIDMHGAEQVAWTQLATTAAVGHSSINLVNPVAWPVGSRIVIATTDYESFMSSHSEVATVMSVSNGGKTVALGDISVCSNTSLAGLPTHCEHGRTGLK
;
A
#
# COMPACT_ATOMS: atom_id res chain seq x y z
N ASP A 1 -3.23 36.05 46.56
CA ASP A 1 -3.92 34.75 46.57
C ASP A 1 -5.12 34.85 45.64
N SER A 2 -4.96 34.34 44.42
CA SER A 2 -6.03 34.07 43.43
C SER A 2 -5.34 33.62 42.13
N GLN A 3 -5.23 32.31 41.95
CA GLN A 3 -4.78 31.67 40.70
C GLN A 3 -5.69 32.04 39.51
N PRO A 4 -5.19 32.03 38.27
CA PRO A 4 -6.03 31.91 37.09
C PRO A 4 -6.29 30.42 36.80
N GLY A 5 -7.55 30.00 36.89
CA GLY A 5 -8.04 28.73 36.35
C GLY A 5 -8.95 29.03 35.17
N GLY A 6 -8.68 28.41 34.03
CA GLY A 6 -9.42 28.65 32.79
C GLY A 6 -8.88 27.79 31.67
N ASP A 7 -9.23 26.50 31.75
CA ASP A 7 -8.98 25.38 30.88
C ASP A 7 -8.83 25.69 29.38
N ALA A 8 -7.70 25.29 28.81
CA ALA A 8 -7.51 25.15 27.38
C ALA A 8 -8.24 23.89 26.89
N HIS A 9 -9.55 24.00 26.67
CA HIS A 9 -10.25 23.03 25.83
C HIS A 9 -9.71 23.13 24.41
N GLY A 10 -9.08 22.05 23.94
CA GLY A 10 -8.67 21.89 22.56
C GLY A 10 -9.83 22.26 21.64
N ARG A 11 -9.56 23.12 20.66
CA ARG A 11 -10.54 23.41 19.62
C ARG A 11 -10.73 22.13 18.82
N ASP A 12 -11.86 21.46 19.03
CA ASP A 12 -12.34 20.43 18.12
C ASP A 12 -12.58 21.10 16.75
N THR A 13 -11.67 20.86 15.81
CA THR A 13 -11.85 21.29 14.42
C THR A 13 -12.79 20.30 13.74
N PHE A 14 -14.02 20.74 13.48
CA PHE A 14 -14.97 19.97 12.70
C PHE A 14 -14.70 20.17 11.21
N TRP A 15 -14.57 19.06 10.49
CA TRP A 15 -14.46 19.04 9.03
C TRP A 15 -15.82 18.67 8.44
N TYR A 16 -16.22 19.37 7.37
CA TYR A 16 -17.28 18.87 6.51
C TYR A 16 -16.66 17.81 5.60
N VAL A 17 -17.05 16.55 5.82
CA VAL A 17 -16.53 15.41 5.09
C VAL A 17 -17.69 14.74 4.36
N ASP A 18 -17.55 14.58 3.05
CA ASP A 18 -18.55 13.95 2.19
C ASP A 18 -18.19 12.48 1.96
N ALA A 19 -19.10 11.57 2.32
CA ALA A 19 -18.88 10.14 2.10
C ALA A 19 -18.93 9.80 0.59
N TRP A 20 -17.98 9.02 0.09
CA TRP A 20 -17.93 8.59 -1.31
C TRP A 20 -19.24 7.92 -1.75
N SER A 21 -19.85 7.11 -0.89
CA SER A 21 -21.11 6.42 -1.19
C SER A 21 -22.33 7.35 -1.25
N ALA A 22 -22.24 8.57 -0.71
CA ALA A 22 -23.37 9.49 -0.62
C ALA A 22 -23.65 10.18 -1.94
N ARG A 23 -24.93 10.32 -2.28
CA ARG A 23 -25.37 11.05 -3.48
C ARG A 23 -25.03 12.55 -3.42
N THR A 24 -24.98 13.11 -2.21
CA THR A 24 -24.68 14.54 -1.98
C THR A 24 -23.28 14.91 -2.46
N THR A 25 -22.32 14.00 -2.32
CA THR A 25 -20.94 14.13 -2.82
C THR A 25 -20.89 14.34 -4.33
N TRP A 26 -21.85 13.77 -5.06
CA TRP A 26 -21.90 13.75 -6.52
C TRP A 26 -23.04 14.60 -7.09
N GLY A 27 -23.37 15.72 -6.44
CA GLY A 27 -24.38 16.66 -6.91
C GLY A 27 -25.80 16.06 -6.98
N GLY A 28 -26.11 15.10 -6.11
CA GLY A 28 -27.40 14.39 -6.05
C GLY A 28 -27.46 13.12 -6.90
N SER A 29 -26.45 12.86 -7.73
CA SER A 29 -26.35 11.65 -8.55
C SER A 29 -25.85 10.46 -7.73
N ALA A 30 -25.99 9.24 -8.27
CA ALA A 30 -25.32 8.08 -7.68
C ALA A 30 -23.78 8.23 -7.78
N PRO A 31 -23.01 7.59 -6.89
CA PRO A 31 -21.56 7.56 -6.99
C PRO A 31 -21.06 7.04 -8.35
N PRO A 32 -19.87 7.49 -8.81
CA PRO A 32 -19.30 7.04 -10.07
C PRO A 32 -19.23 5.51 -10.15
N THR A 33 -19.80 4.95 -11.22
CA THR A 33 -19.91 3.49 -11.41
C THR A 33 -18.63 2.85 -11.94
N GLY A 34 -17.68 3.66 -12.41
CA GLY A 34 -16.37 3.21 -12.89
C GLY A 34 -16.43 2.21 -14.04
N CYS A 35 -15.33 1.51 -14.21
CA CYS A 35 -15.09 0.51 -15.24
C CYS A 35 -15.44 -0.90 -14.75
N GLY A 36 -15.53 -1.84 -15.69
CA GLY A 36 -15.67 -3.27 -15.41
C GLY A 36 -14.40 -3.89 -14.80
N SER A 37 -14.36 -5.22 -14.70
CA SER A 37 -13.15 -5.94 -14.29
C SER A 37 -11.99 -5.66 -15.26
N TYR A 38 -10.74 -5.78 -14.79
CA TYR A 38 -9.57 -5.57 -15.66
C TYR A 38 -9.53 -6.55 -16.85
N VAL A 39 -10.07 -7.76 -16.68
CA VAL A 39 -10.11 -8.78 -17.73
C VAL A 39 -11.12 -8.44 -18.83
N GLU A 40 -12.30 -7.93 -18.44
CA GLU A 40 -13.40 -7.65 -19.37
C GLU A 40 -13.29 -6.26 -20.00
N ASP A 41 -12.67 -5.30 -19.30
CA ASP A 41 -12.58 -3.90 -19.71
C ASP A 41 -11.13 -3.38 -19.54
N GLN A 42 -10.20 -3.90 -20.34
CA GLN A 42 -8.79 -3.53 -20.21
C GLN A 42 -8.53 -2.03 -20.42
N LEU A 43 -9.30 -1.39 -21.32
CA LEU A 43 -9.09 0.01 -21.66
C LEU A 43 -9.43 0.91 -20.50
N CYS A 44 -10.61 0.75 -19.88
CA CYS A 44 -11.15 1.60 -18.82
C CYS A 44 -11.05 3.10 -19.12
N THR A 45 -12.17 3.80 -19.25
CA THR A 45 -12.16 5.23 -19.62
C THR A 45 -12.78 6.15 -18.58
N GLU A 46 -13.34 5.58 -17.51
CA GLU A 46 -13.99 6.33 -16.43
C GLU A 46 -12.96 6.94 -15.49
N SER A 47 -13.11 8.23 -15.20
CA SER A 47 -12.19 8.97 -14.33
C SER A 47 -12.97 9.77 -13.29
N VAL A 48 -12.38 9.95 -12.11
CA VAL A 48 -12.95 10.74 -11.02
C VAL A 48 -12.02 11.88 -10.67
N VAL A 49 -12.60 13.06 -10.44
CA VAL A 49 -11.90 14.25 -9.97
C VAL A 49 -12.45 14.62 -8.59
N ILE A 50 -11.54 14.78 -7.63
CA ILE A 50 -11.81 15.36 -6.31
C ILE A 50 -11.27 16.80 -6.35
N PRO A 51 -12.10 17.82 -6.65
CA PRO A 51 -11.65 19.19 -6.81
C PRO A 51 -11.14 19.81 -5.50
N GLU A 52 -10.36 20.89 -5.64
CA GLU A 52 -9.88 21.70 -4.52
C GLU A 52 -11.04 22.14 -3.60
N GLY A 53 -10.81 22.07 -2.29
CA GLY A 53 -11.80 22.42 -1.26
C GLY A 53 -12.81 21.32 -0.91
N GLN A 54 -12.87 20.21 -1.67
CA GLN A 54 -13.65 19.04 -1.28
C GLN A 54 -12.84 18.08 -0.40
N VAL A 55 -13.48 17.53 0.62
CA VAL A 55 -12.93 16.48 1.49
C VAL A 55 -13.85 15.28 1.40
N ILE A 56 -13.36 14.21 0.78
CA ILE A 56 -14.13 12.98 0.55
C ILE A 56 -13.61 11.87 1.45
N LEU A 57 -14.51 11.22 2.19
CA LEU A 57 -14.25 9.97 2.91
C LEU A 57 -14.54 8.78 2.00
N LEU A 58 -13.52 8.00 1.68
CA LEU A 58 -13.68 6.73 0.98
C LEU A 58 -14.27 5.69 1.94
N ASP A 59 -15.59 5.61 1.99
CA ASP A 59 -16.35 4.74 2.88
C ASP A 59 -16.83 3.46 2.20
N VAL A 60 -16.45 3.21 0.94
CA VAL A 60 -16.74 1.97 0.22
C VAL A 60 -15.57 1.68 -0.72
N SER A 61 -15.28 0.40 -0.98
CA SER A 61 -14.37 0.03 -2.06
C SER A 61 -15.01 0.43 -3.40
N PRO A 62 -14.48 1.43 -4.11
CA PRO A 62 -15.12 1.89 -5.32
C PRO A 62 -14.84 0.91 -6.47
N PRO A 63 -15.59 1.02 -7.59
CA PRO A 63 -15.24 0.34 -8.82
C PRO A 63 -13.89 0.82 -9.35
N ARG A 64 -13.38 0.13 -10.38
CA ARG A 64 -12.09 0.50 -10.98
C ARG A 64 -12.20 1.80 -11.79
N PHE A 65 -11.21 2.67 -11.70
CA PHE A 65 -11.11 3.87 -12.55
C PHE A 65 -9.86 3.89 -13.42
N TYR A 66 -9.90 4.67 -14.48
CA TYR A 66 -8.75 5.00 -15.30
C TYR A 66 -7.87 6.00 -14.54
N LEU A 67 -8.41 7.17 -14.23
CA LEU A 67 -7.72 8.21 -13.49
C LEU A 67 -8.52 8.60 -12.24
N LEU A 68 -7.83 8.64 -11.10
CA LEU A 68 -8.27 9.35 -9.90
C LEU A 68 -7.42 10.61 -9.74
N LEU A 69 -7.99 11.77 -10.08
CA LEU A 69 -7.36 13.08 -9.91
C LEU A 69 -7.77 13.67 -8.57
N ILE A 70 -6.81 13.93 -7.70
CA ILE A 70 -7.04 14.46 -6.34
C ILE A 70 -6.42 15.85 -6.23
N GLU A 71 -7.28 16.85 -6.19
CA GLU A 71 -6.93 18.27 -6.00
C GLU A 71 -7.44 18.81 -4.64
N GLY A 72 -8.50 18.18 -4.11
CA GLY A 72 -8.95 18.31 -2.72
C GLY A 72 -8.32 17.26 -1.82
N THR A 73 -9.13 16.63 -0.97
CA THR A 73 -8.68 15.61 -0.01
C THR A 73 -9.46 14.31 -0.15
N LEU A 74 -8.76 13.19 -0.15
CA LEU A 74 -9.32 11.84 -0.07
C LEU A 74 -8.82 11.15 1.20
N ILE A 75 -9.73 10.74 2.07
CA ILE A 75 -9.42 10.07 3.34
C ILE A 75 -9.98 8.65 3.28
N PHE A 76 -9.17 7.64 3.60
CA PHE A 76 -9.66 6.27 3.73
C PHE A 76 -10.39 6.10 5.06
N ASP A 77 -11.64 5.65 5.00
CA ASP A 77 -12.39 5.27 6.19
C ASP A 77 -11.71 4.11 6.92
N ARG A 78 -11.90 4.03 8.23
CA ARG A 78 -11.21 3.06 9.12
C ARG A 78 -11.85 1.67 8.99
N LYS A 79 -11.67 1.05 7.82
CA LYS A 79 -12.09 -0.32 7.49
C LYS A 79 -11.30 -0.87 6.30
N ASP A 80 -11.49 -2.15 6.02
CA ASP A 80 -10.85 -2.77 4.86
C ASP A 80 -11.43 -2.19 3.56
N LEU A 81 -10.56 -1.63 2.73
CA LEU A 81 -10.92 -0.92 1.51
C LEU A 81 -9.98 -1.30 0.37
N HIS A 82 -10.54 -1.37 -0.84
CA HIS A 82 -9.81 -1.69 -2.06
C HIS A 82 -10.05 -0.62 -3.12
N LEU A 83 -9.02 0.15 -3.43
CA LEU A 83 -9.00 1.13 -4.51
C LEU A 83 -8.33 0.54 -5.75
N GLN A 84 -9.05 0.58 -6.87
CA GLN A 84 -8.61 0.01 -8.15
C GLN A 84 -8.50 1.12 -9.20
N VAL A 85 -7.30 1.35 -9.74
CA VAL A 85 -7.03 2.52 -10.61
C VAL A 85 -5.94 2.22 -11.63
N HIS A 86 -5.91 2.88 -12.80
CA HIS A 86 -4.70 2.88 -13.64
C HIS A 86 -3.72 3.98 -13.21
N TYR A 87 -4.25 5.15 -12.86
CA TYR A 87 -3.47 6.29 -12.39
C TYR A 87 -4.11 6.92 -11.17
N VAL A 88 -3.31 7.26 -10.18
CA VAL A 88 -3.66 8.27 -9.17
C VAL A 88 -2.77 9.47 -9.44
N LEU A 89 -3.36 10.65 -9.59
CA LEU A 89 -2.60 11.90 -9.70
C LEU A 89 -3.12 12.85 -8.62
N LEU A 90 -2.25 13.17 -7.67
CA LEU A 90 -2.49 14.25 -6.73
C LEU A 90 -1.86 15.53 -7.27
N ARG A 91 -2.68 16.56 -7.48
CA ARG A 91 -2.23 17.88 -7.96
C ARG A 91 -2.68 18.95 -6.98
N GLY A 92 -1.81 19.33 -6.05
CA GLY A 92 -2.18 20.22 -4.95
C GLY A 92 -3.01 19.57 -3.84
N GLY A 93 -3.51 18.34 -4.06
CA GLY A 93 -4.39 17.65 -3.12
C GLY A 93 -3.68 16.84 -2.03
N HIS A 94 -4.49 16.12 -1.25
CA HIS A 94 -4.07 15.31 -0.12
C HIS A 94 -4.72 13.92 -0.15
N LEU A 95 -3.93 12.86 0.05
CA LEU A 95 -4.41 11.50 0.29
C LEU A 95 -4.00 11.07 1.70
N GLU A 96 -4.97 10.62 2.50
CA GLU A 96 -4.76 10.13 3.86
C GLU A 96 -5.21 8.66 3.99
N ILE A 97 -4.29 7.82 4.46
CA ILE A 97 -4.52 6.44 4.88
C ILE A 97 -3.89 6.28 6.27
N GLY A 98 -4.64 6.73 7.28
CA GLY A 98 -4.10 6.85 8.63
C GLY A 98 -3.17 8.06 8.77
N THR A 99 -2.95 8.46 10.02
CA THR A 99 -2.00 9.50 10.39
C THR A 99 -0.98 8.95 11.39
N GLU A 100 0.07 9.71 11.68
CA GLU A 100 1.04 9.34 12.71
C GLU A 100 0.38 9.13 14.09
N LEU A 101 -0.61 9.97 14.43
CA LEU A 101 -1.34 9.89 15.71
C LEU A 101 -2.43 8.83 15.70
N GLU A 102 -3.04 8.59 14.54
CA GLU A 102 -4.11 7.60 14.36
C GLU A 102 -3.79 6.69 13.17
N PRO A 103 -2.91 5.68 13.38
CA PRO A 103 -2.53 4.77 12.32
C PRO A 103 -3.70 3.95 11.77
N PHE A 104 -3.58 3.56 10.51
CA PHE A 104 -4.52 2.71 9.82
C PHE A 104 -4.30 1.24 10.22
N HIS A 105 -5.20 0.71 11.05
CA HIS A 105 -5.16 -0.67 11.55
C HIS A 105 -5.93 -1.68 10.67
N HIS A 106 -6.47 -1.22 9.54
CA HIS A 106 -7.23 -2.03 8.58
C HIS A 106 -6.42 -2.31 7.31
N LYS A 107 -6.95 -3.12 6.40
CA LYS A 107 -6.31 -3.38 5.11
C LYS A 107 -6.70 -2.30 4.10
N ALA A 108 -5.78 -1.38 3.78
CA ALA A 108 -5.90 -0.50 2.63
C ALA A 108 -5.16 -1.11 1.43
N GLU A 109 -5.91 -1.61 0.45
CA GLU A 109 -5.36 -2.17 -0.78
C GLU A 109 -5.52 -1.18 -1.93
N ILE A 110 -4.41 -0.82 -2.59
CA ILE A 110 -4.44 -0.02 -3.82
C ILE A 110 -3.86 -0.86 -4.95
N THR A 111 -4.69 -1.27 -5.90
CA THR A 111 -4.26 -1.97 -7.11
C THR A 111 -4.11 -0.98 -8.24
N VAL A 112 -2.86 -0.77 -8.67
CA VAL A 112 -2.53 0.10 -9.81
C VAL A 112 -2.36 -0.75 -11.07
N PHE A 113 -3.31 -0.64 -11.99
CA PHE A 113 -3.29 -1.27 -13.31
C PHE A 113 -2.38 -0.53 -14.28
N GLY A 114 -2.02 -1.16 -15.40
CA GLY A 114 -1.06 -0.60 -16.35
C GLY A 114 -0.14 -1.66 -16.96
N HIS A 115 0.35 -1.35 -18.16
CA HIS A 115 1.19 -2.19 -19.00
C HIS A 115 2.43 -1.38 -19.41
N PRO A 116 3.59 -2.00 -19.76
CA PRO A 116 4.78 -1.25 -20.20
C PRO A 116 4.58 -0.35 -21.43
N LYS A 117 3.51 -0.59 -22.19
CA LYS A 117 3.10 0.23 -23.34
C LYS A 117 1.91 1.15 -23.03
N SER A 118 1.47 1.22 -21.78
CA SER A 118 0.44 2.18 -21.37
C SER A 118 0.96 3.60 -21.58
N ILE A 119 0.03 4.51 -21.86
CA ILE A 119 0.35 5.93 -22.05
C ILE A 119 1.02 6.44 -20.76
N GLU A 120 2.13 7.14 -20.90
CA GLU A 120 2.78 7.75 -19.75
C GLU A 120 2.09 9.08 -19.40
N LEU A 121 1.84 9.28 -18.12
CA LEU A 121 1.64 10.63 -17.62
C LEU A 121 2.97 11.37 -17.78
N PRO A 122 3.00 12.56 -18.41
CA PRO A 122 4.22 13.34 -18.53
C PRO A 122 4.91 13.47 -17.18
N THR A 123 6.21 13.19 -17.13
CA THR A 123 7.05 13.21 -15.90
C THR A 123 6.83 12.05 -14.92
N PHE A 124 5.70 11.34 -14.95
CA PHE A 124 5.34 10.34 -13.91
C PHE A 124 5.33 8.88 -14.39
N GLY A 125 5.24 8.62 -15.69
CA GLY A 125 5.26 7.27 -16.25
C GLY A 125 3.87 6.61 -16.36
N SER A 126 3.83 5.30 -16.57
CA SER A 126 2.67 4.56 -17.09
C SER A 126 1.92 3.65 -16.09
N LYS A 127 2.40 3.54 -14.85
CA LYS A 127 1.74 2.86 -13.71
C LYS A 127 2.20 3.54 -12.42
N VAL A 128 1.39 4.47 -11.91
CA VAL A 128 1.89 5.43 -10.91
C VAL A 128 0.81 5.97 -9.99
N ILE A 129 1.21 6.21 -8.73
CA ILE A 129 0.58 7.13 -7.80
C ILE A 129 1.46 8.38 -7.79
N ALA A 130 1.04 9.42 -8.51
CA ALA A 130 1.83 10.61 -8.78
C ALA A 130 1.48 11.73 -7.82
N CYS A 131 2.49 12.45 -7.34
CA CYS A 131 2.33 13.62 -6.49
C CYS A 131 2.95 14.86 -7.13
N TYR A 132 2.15 15.89 -7.36
CA TYR A 132 2.61 17.20 -7.79
C TYR A 132 2.16 18.26 -6.78
N ARG A 133 3.11 18.75 -5.97
CA ARG A 133 2.86 19.73 -4.88
C ARG A 133 1.73 19.27 -3.95
N CYS A 134 1.76 18.01 -3.55
CA CYS A 134 0.70 17.35 -2.81
C CYS A 134 1.22 16.81 -1.46
N SER A 135 0.33 16.27 -0.63
CA SER A 135 0.68 15.45 0.54
C SER A 135 0.07 14.04 0.45
N ILE A 136 0.88 13.03 0.79
CA ILE A 136 0.43 11.64 0.90
C ILE A 136 0.83 11.16 2.29
N ASP A 137 -0.15 10.87 3.13
CA ASP A 137 0.04 10.31 4.45
C ASP A 137 -0.48 8.88 4.46
N MET A 138 0.42 7.93 4.71
CA MET A 138 0.11 6.50 4.75
C MET A 138 0.79 5.89 5.97
N HIS A 139 0.06 5.84 7.07
CA HIS A 139 0.56 5.34 8.34
C HIS A 139 -0.20 4.08 8.70
N GLY A 140 0.48 2.93 8.63
CA GLY A 140 -0.04 1.66 9.14
C GLY A 140 0.34 1.42 10.60
N ALA A 141 -0.10 0.30 11.15
CA ALA A 141 0.35 -0.14 12.47
C ALA A 141 1.88 -0.16 12.58
N GLU A 142 2.42 0.38 13.67
CA GLU A 142 3.87 0.44 13.90
C GLU A 142 4.48 -0.97 13.89
N GLN A 143 5.49 -1.16 13.07
CA GLN A 143 6.17 -2.44 12.89
C GLN A 143 7.67 -2.22 12.66
N VAL A 144 8.50 -3.10 13.21
CA VAL A 144 9.92 -3.17 12.84
C VAL A 144 9.99 -3.54 11.36
N ALA A 145 10.31 -2.59 10.48
CA ALA A 145 10.24 -2.80 9.04
C ALA A 145 11.32 -3.78 8.52
N TRP A 146 12.49 -3.82 9.17
CA TRP A 146 13.60 -4.68 8.77
C TRP A 146 14.54 -4.97 9.95
N THR A 147 15.32 -6.04 9.81
CA THR A 147 16.46 -6.37 10.68
C THR A 147 17.44 -7.24 9.90
N GLN A 148 18.63 -7.44 10.45
CA GLN A 148 19.63 -8.35 9.88
C GLN A 148 19.48 -9.76 10.42
N LEU A 149 19.94 -10.73 9.62
CA LEU A 149 20.16 -12.10 10.08
C LEU A 149 21.29 -12.12 11.12
N ALA A 150 21.06 -12.78 12.25
CA ALA A 150 22.08 -13.01 13.27
C ALA A 150 23.06 -14.12 12.86
N THR A 151 22.61 -15.02 12.00
CA THR A 151 23.39 -16.16 11.47
C THR A 151 23.05 -16.36 10.01
N THR A 152 24.02 -16.76 9.20
CA THR A 152 23.78 -17.15 7.80
C THR A 152 22.66 -18.17 7.72
N ALA A 153 21.66 -17.88 6.89
CA ALA A 153 20.58 -18.83 6.60
C ALA A 153 21.06 -19.74 5.46
N ALA A 154 21.20 -21.03 5.74
CA ALA A 154 21.71 -21.99 4.78
C ALA A 154 20.58 -22.56 3.90
N VAL A 155 20.97 -23.05 2.73
CA VAL A 155 20.09 -23.79 1.82
C VAL A 155 19.33 -24.89 2.58
N GLY A 156 18.02 -24.97 2.36
CA GLY A 156 17.11 -25.93 2.99
C GLY A 156 16.57 -25.50 4.35
N HIS A 157 17.04 -24.39 4.93
CA HIS A 157 16.48 -23.90 6.20
C HIS A 157 15.03 -23.43 6.01
N SER A 158 14.18 -23.72 6.99
CA SER A 158 12.81 -23.20 7.08
C SER A 158 12.64 -22.21 8.24
N SER A 159 13.75 -21.69 8.76
CA SER A 159 13.75 -20.67 9.81
C SER A 159 14.98 -19.78 9.72
N ILE A 160 14.84 -18.55 10.20
CA ILE A 160 15.90 -17.55 10.28
C ILE A 160 16.03 -17.02 11.70
N ASN A 161 17.26 -16.67 12.08
CA ASN A 161 17.58 -16.01 13.34
C ASN A 161 17.92 -14.55 13.09
N LEU A 162 17.39 -13.65 13.91
CA LEU A 162 17.45 -12.21 13.73
C LEU A 162 18.27 -11.55 14.84
N VAL A 163 18.99 -10.48 14.49
CA VAL A 163 19.75 -9.67 15.46
C VAL A 163 18.81 -8.99 16.45
N ASN A 164 17.82 -8.27 15.90
CA ASN A 164 16.79 -7.56 16.66
C ASN A 164 15.49 -8.37 16.68
N PRO A 165 14.74 -8.32 17.80
CA PRO A 165 13.44 -8.96 17.87
C PRO A 165 12.41 -8.27 16.97
N VAL A 166 11.52 -9.06 16.38
CA VAL A 166 10.41 -8.57 15.54
C VAL A 166 9.07 -9.09 16.05
N ALA A 167 7.99 -8.39 15.67
CA ALA A 167 6.61 -8.80 15.92
C ALA A 167 5.83 -8.92 14.59
N TRP A 168 6.49 -9.43 13.55
CA TRP A 168 5.90 -9.57 12.23
C TRP A 168 4.66 -10.47 12.25
N PRO A 169 3.52 -10.05 11.67
CA PRO A 169 2.31 -10.86 11.66
C PRO A 169 2.50 -12.21 10.96
N VAL A 170 1.91 -13.26 11.51
CA VAL A 170 1.83 -14.56 10.83
C VAL A 170 1.02 -14.41 9.54
N GLY A 171 1.50 -15.02 8.45
CA GLY A 171 0.96 -14.88 7.10
C GLY A 171 1.51 -13.67 6.33
N SER A 172 2.28 -12.78 6.96
CA SER A 172 2.95 -11.69 6.24
C SER A 172 4.05 -12.24 5.32
N ARG A 173 4.27 -11.56 4.19
CA ARG A 173 5.38 -11.85 3.29
C ARG A 173 6.58 -11.00 3.67
N ILE A 174 7.74 -11.62 3.77
CA ILE A 174 9.01 -10.96 4.00
C ILE A 174 9.94 -11.18 2.82
N VAL A 175 10.88 -10.26 2.62
CA VAL A 175 11.99 -10.41 1.69
C VAL A 175 13.26 -10.63 2.50
N ILE A 176 13.97 -11.69 2.17
CA ILE A 176 15.30 -11.98 2.69
C ILE A 176 16.29 -11.50 1.62
N ALA A 177 16.87 -10.34 1.86
CA ALA A 177 17.79 -9.72 0.91
C ALA A 177 19.18 -10.35 1.02
N THR A 178 19.82 -10.55 -0.13
CA THR A 178 21.22 -10.97 -0.20
C THR A 178 22.18 -9.81 0.07
N THR A 179 23.39 -10.13 0.54
CA THR A 179 24.52 -9.18 0.55
C THR A 179 25.34 -9.19 -0.74
N ASP A 180 25.00 -10.08 -1.68
CA ASP A 180 25.65 -10.19 -2.99
C ASP A 180 25.12 -9.15 -3.98
N TYR A 181 25.79 -9.00 -5.12
CA TYR A 181 25.34 -8.16 -6.21
C TYR A 181 24.09 -8.74 -6.89
N GLU A 182 23.02 -7.95 -6.98
CA GLU A 182 21.81 -8.32 -7.72
C GLU A 182 21.77 -7.70 -9.13
N SER A 183 21.26 -8.47 -10.09
CA SER A 183 20.97 -8.03 -11.45
C SER A 183 19.66 -8.62 -11.94
N PHE A 184 19.13 -8.10 -13.05
CA PHE A 184 17.92 -8.62 -13.69
C PHE A 184 18.05 -10.09 -14.18
N MET A 185 19.26 -10.66 -14.18
CA MET A 185 19.53 -12.07 -14.53
C MET A 185 19.98 -12.90 -13.31
N SER A 186 20.16 -12.29 -12.14
CA SER A 186 20.68 -12.94 -10.94
C SER A 186 20.11 -12.24 -9.70
N SER A 187 19.04 -12.81 -9.14
CA SER A 187 18.55 -12.45 -7.81
C SER A 187 18.74 -13.65 -6.88
N HIS A 188 19.38 -13.38 -5.75
CA HIS A 188 19.53 -14.32 -4.64
C HIS A 188 18.63 -13.93 -3.46
N SER A 189 17.82 -12.87 -3.61
CA SER A 189 16.81 -12.50 -2.63
C SER A 189 15.63 -13.45 -2.70
N GLU A 190 15.13 -13.83 -1.54
CA GLU A 190 14.03 -14.78 -1.41
C GLU A 190 12.81 -14.10 -0.79
N VAL A 191 11.62 -14.52 -1.23
CA VAL A 191 10.37 -14.09 -0.62
C VAL A 191 9.76 -15.28 0.11
N ALA A 192 9.42 -15.09 1.39
CA ALA A 192 8.87 -16.13 2.25
C ALA A 192 7.66 -15.61 3.04
N THR A 193 6.78 -16.53 3.42
CA THR A 193 5.66 -16.28 4.35
C THR A 193 6.11 -16.55 5.79
N VAL A 194 5.80 -15.64 6.70
CA VAL A 194 6.01 -15.81 8.14
C VAL A 194 5.02 -16.82 8.69
N MET A 195 5.50 -17.98 9.14
CA MET A 195 4.68 -19.04 9.72
C MET A 195 4.53 -18.92 11.23
N SER A 196 5.60 -18.48 11.91
CA SER A 196 5.57 -18.14 13.34
C SER A 196 6.76 -17.27 13.72
N VAL A 197 6.60 -16.53 14.81
CA VAL A 197 7.67 -15.76 15.45
C VAL A 197 7.83 -16.27 16.87
N SER A 198 9.06 -16.61 17.25
CA SER A 198 9.39 -17.25 18.53
C SER A 198 10.70 -16.70 19.12
N ASN A 199 11.11 -17.22 20.28
CA ASN A 199 12.35 -16.83 20.95
C ASN A 199 12.44 -15.31 21.20
N GLY A 200 11.36 -14.74 21.76
CA GLY A 200 11.27 -13.31 22.05
C GLY A 200 11.35 -12.41 20.80
N GLY A 201 10.94 -12.92 19.63
CA GLY A 201 10.96 -12.18 18.38
C GLY A 201 12.21 -12.42 17.52
N LYS A 202 13.15 -13.26 17.97
CA LYS A 202 14.45 -13.44 17.29
C LYS A 202 14.51 -14.64 16.36
N THR A 203 13.51 -15.51 16.35
CA THR A 203 13.48 -16.67 15.44
C THR A 203 12.16 -16.68 14.68
N VAL A 204 12.24 -16.69 13.35
CA VAL A 204 11.08 -16.68 12.45
C VAL A 204 11.06 -17.97 11.65
N ALA A 205 9.97 -18.72 11.73
CA ALA A 205 9.73 -19.87 10.87
C ALA A 205 9.10 -19.42 9.56
N LEU A 206 9.51 -20.05 8.45
CA LEU A 206 9.22 -19.63 7.08
C LEU A 206 8.45 -20.71 6.31
N GLY A 207 7.57 -20.26 5.43
CA GLY A 207 6.79 -21.07 4.49
C GLY A 207 6.74 -20.39 3.13
N ASP A 208 6.19 -21.09 2.13
CA ASP A 208 6.03 -20.59 0.75
C ASP A 208 7.26 -19.86 0.17
N ILE A 209 8.45 -20.37 0.50
CA ILE A 209 9.71 -19.75 0.12
C ILE A 209 9.87 -19.81 -1.39
N SER A 210 10.17 -18.67 -1.99
CA SER A 210 10.28 -18.52 -3.44
C SER A 210 11.45 -17.61 -3.80
N VAL A 211 12.23 -18.04 -4.79
CA VAL A 211 13.22 -17.21 -5.47
C VAL A 211 12.68 -16.91 -6.86
N CYS A 212 12.54 -15.62 -7.18
CA CYS A 212 12.12 -15.19 -8.50
C CYS A 212 13.35 -14.67 -9.25
N SER A 213 14.01 -15.55 -9.98
CA SER A 213 15.28 -15.26 -10.67
C SER A 213 15.11 -14.49 -11.97
N ASN A 214 13.92 -14.49 -12.56
CA ASN A 214 13.63 -13.80 -13.83
C ASN A 214 12.41 -12.90 -13.70
N THR A 215 12.54 -11.66 -14.16
CA THR A 215 11.43 -10.73 -14.40
C THR A 215 11.27 -10.48 -15.89
N SER A 216 10.03 -10.48 -16.38
CA SER A 216 9.72 -10.05 -17.75
C SER A 216 10.11 -8.59 -17.98
N LEU A 217 10.13 -8.17 -19.25
CA LEU A 217 10.16 -6.75 -19.63
C LEU A 217 9.01 -5.92 -19.03
N ALA A 218 7.97 -6.59 -18.49
CA ALA A 218 6.87 -5.96 -17.77
C ALA A 218 7.07 -5.87 -16.26
N GLY A 219 8.25 -6.23 -15.74
CA GLY A 219 8.55 -6.25 -14.31
C GLY A 219 7.85 -7.37 -13.53
N LEU A 220 7.04 -8.19 -14.20
CA LEU A 220 6.38 -9.34 -13.58
C LEU A 220 7.37 -10.52 -13.47
N PRO A 221 7.45 -11.20 -12.31
CA PRO A 221 8.22 -12.43 -12.19
C PRO A 221 7.76 -13.46 -13.23
N THR A 222 8.68 -13.96 -14.06
CA THR A 222 8.38 -14.96 -15.10
C THR A 222 8.72 -16.37 -14.67
N HIS A 223 9.59 -16.53 -13.67
CA HIS A 223 9.93 -17.81 -13.11
C HIS A 223 10.22 -17.65 -11.61
N CYS A 224 9.29 -18.10 -10.78
CA CYS A 224 9.51 -18.23 -9.34
C CYS A 224 9.60 -19.73 -9.03
N GLU A 225 10.76 -20.17 -8.56
CA GLU A 225 10.90 -21.55 -8.09
C GLU A 225 10.46 -21.61 -6.64
N HIS A 226 9.31 -22.23 -6.39
CA HIS A 226 8.93 -22.61 -5.03
C HIS A 226 9.94 -23.61 -4.47
N GLY A 227 10.62 -23.24 -3.39
CA GLY A 227 11.43 -24.16 -2.61
C GLY A 227 10.51 -25.21 -2.00
N ARG A 228 10.58 -26.46 -2.49
CA ARG A 228 9.75 -27.56 -1.94
C ARG A 228 10.12 -27.89 -0.49
N THR A 229 11.27 -27.43 0.00
CA THR A 229 11.76 -27.60 1.38
C THR A 229 12.87 -26.56 1.69
N GLY A 230 12.51 -25.35 2.10
CA GLY A 230 13.47 -24.37 2.67
C GLY A 230 14.07 -23.33 1.70
N LEU A 231 14.91 -22.45 2.25
CA LEU A 231 15.70 -21.40 1.59
C LEU A 231 16.65 -21.98 0.51
N LYS A 232 17.04 -21.20 -0.48
CA LYS A 232 17.92 -21.63 -1.57
C LYS A 232 19.31 -20.99 -1.56
#